data_AF-A0A977NMX6-F1
#
_entry.id   AF-A0A977NMX6-F1
#
_cell.length_a   1.000
_cell.length_b   1.000
_cell.length_c   1.000
_cell.angle_alpha   90.00
_cell.angle_beta   90.00
_cell.angle_gamma   90.00
#
_symmetry.space_group_name_H-M   'P 1'
#
loop_
_entity.id
_entity.type
_entity.pdbx_description
1 polymer ?
#
loop_
_entity_poly.entity_id
_entity_poly.type
_entity_poly.pdbx_seq_one_letter_code
_entity_poly.pdbx_strand_id
1 'polypeptide(L)'
;MADSGSASITFRFPKSVLEELKEEADHKNISINALLNQIAASHIEWHARATKAGFITVRRVLLKRIFDNLTEEEIDKLAKTSAQEMKDVCLLMVRKHTQRSALEFMERWVRTSDFGYRHLVEDSLHTYIIQHDMGYKWSYYLSKLFSYVAEEVALFRPEISVGKDMVVLKIREK
;
A
#
# COMPACT_ATOMS: atom_id res chain seq x y z
N MET A 1 28.01 2.51 1.81
CA MET A 1 28.20 2.19 0.38
C MET A 1 27.34 0.97 0.09
N ALA A 2 26.25 1.14 -0.67
CA ALA A 2 25.40 0.02 -1.05
C ALA A 2 26.05 -0.71 -2.24
N ASP A 3 26.17 -2.03 -2.11
CA ASP A 3 26.73 -2.93 -3.11
C ASP A 3 25.93 -2.81 -4.43
N SER A 4 26.62 -2.46 -5.52
CA SER A 4 26.06 -2.32 -6.87
C SER A 4 26.29 -3.58 -7.72
N GLY A 5 26.58 -4.72 -7.10
CA GLY A 5 26.77 -5.99 -7.80
C GLY A 5 25.46 -6.58 -8.32
N SER A 6 25.42 -6.90 -9.62
CA SER A 6 24.37 -7.76 -10.20
C SER A 6 24.89 -9.20 -10.25
N ALA A 7 24.17 -10.14 -9.64
CA ALA A 7 24.42 -11.57 -9.77
C ALA A 7 23.41 -12.21 -10.74
N SER A 8 23.86 -13.13 -11.59
CA SER A 8 23.00 -13.85 -12.53
C SER A 8 22.71 -15.27 -12.04
N ILE A 9 21.47 -15.70 -12.21
CA ILE A 9 21.00 -17.06 -11.93
C ILE A 9 20.08 -17.50 -13.08
N THR A 10 20.08 -18.79 -13.41
CA THR A 10 19.23 -19.36 -14.46
C THR A 10 18.07 -20.12 -13.84
N PHE A 11 16.84 -19.76 -14.22
CA PHE A 11 15.63 -20.46 -13.83
C PHE A 11 15.09 -21.33 -14.97
N ARG A 12 14.50 -22.47 -14.63
CA ARG A 12 13.73 -23.30 -15.57
C ARG A 12 12.25 -23.15 -15.27
N PHE A 13 11.49 -22.66 -16.25
CA PHE A 13 10.04 -22.52 -16.16
C PHE A 13 9.35 -23.54 -17.08
N PRO A 14 8.13 -24.01 -16.74
CA PRO A 14 7.25 -24.64 -17.71
C PRO A 14 7.08 -23.74 -18.93
N LYS A 15 7.07 -24.32 -20.13
CA LYS A 15 7.00 -23.53 -21.38
C LYS A 15 5.78 -22.62 -21.42
N SER A 16 4.62 -23.09 -20.95
CA SER A 16 3.38 -22.30 -20.90
C SER A 16 3.54 -21.03 -20.06
N VAL A 17 4.09 -21.17 -18.85
CA VAL A 17 4.34 -20.03 -17.94
C VAL A 17 5.33 -19.04 -18.55
N LEU A 18 6.37 -19.53 -19.21
CA LEU A 18 7.35 -18.66 -19.85
C LEU A 18 6.75 -17.84 -20.99
N GLU A 19 5.85 -18.42 -21.79
CA GLU A 19 5.18 -17.68 -22.86
C GLU A 19 4.22 -16.63 -22.30
N GLU A 20 3.42 -16.93 -21.27
CA GLU A 20 2.55 -15.94 -20.61
C GLU A 20 3.35 -14.75 -20.05
N LEU A 21 4.51 -15.01 -19.42
CA LEU A 21 5.39 -13.95 -18.91
C LEU A 21 6.00 -13.08 -20.02
N LYS A 22 6.30 -13.66 -21.19
CA LYS A 22 6.79 -12.89 -22.35
C LYS A 22 5.68 -12.02 -22.91
N GLU A 23 4.48 -12.56 -23.09
CA GLU A 23 3.31 -11.80 -23.56
C GLU A 23 3.01 -10.61 -22.63
N GLU A 24 3.08 -10.83 -21.31
CA GLU A 24 2.91 -9.74 -20.34
C GLU A 24 4.02 -8.69 -20.46
N ALA A 25 5.28 -9.10 -20.60
CA ALA A 25 6.41 -8.20 -20.75
C ALA A 25 6.28 -7.35 -22.03
N ASP A 26 5.86 -7.97 -23.14
CA ASP A 26 5.59 -7.32 -24.42
C ASP A 26 4.44 -6.31 -24.30
N HIS A 27 3.32 -6.68 -23.66
CA HIS A 27 2.20 -5.76 -23.39
C HIS A 27 2.63 -4.55 -22.54
N LYS A 28 3.57 -4.75 -21.61
CA LYS A 28 4.13 -3.69 -20.77
C LYS A 28 5.27 -2.92 -21.44
N ASN A 29 5.69 -3.30 -22.65
CA ASN A 29 6.86 -2.76 -23.35
C ASN A 29 8.15 -2.79 -22.50
N ILE A 30 8.38 -3.89 -21.78
CA ILE A 30 9.58 -4.12 -20.95
C ILE A 30 10.23 -5.45 -21.30
N SER A 31 11.50 -5.63 -20.93
CA SER A 31 12.14 -6.95 -21.08
C SER A 31 11.60 -7.96 -20.06
N ILE A 32 11.66 -9.25 -20.40
CA ILE A 32 11.30 -10.32 -19.45
C ILE A 32 12.13 -10.25 -18.15
N ASN A 33 13.41 -9.87 -18.25
CA ASN A 33 14.27 -9.68 -17.08
C ASN A 33 13.75 -8.53 -16.20
N ALA A 34 13.30 -7.43 -16.80
CA ALA A 34 12.71 -6.32 -16.06
C ALA A 34 11.41 -6.75 -15.36
N LEU A 35 10.54 -7.51 -16.05
CA LEU A 35 9.32 -8.05 -15.45
C LEU A 35 9.64 -8.98 -14.26
N LEU A 36 10.55 -9.94 -14.44
CA LEU A 36 10.95 -10.87 -13.38
C LEU A 36 11.57 -10.15 -12.18
N ASN A 37 12.40 -9.14 -12.41
CA ASN A 37 12.95 -8.31 -11.35
C ASN A 37 11.85 -7.54 -10.59
N GLN A 38 10.85 -6.99 -11.29
CA GLN A 38 9.70 -6.34 -10.65
C GLN A 38 8.88 -7.32 -9.80
N ILE A 39 8.62 -8.52 -10.31
CA ILE A 39 7.89 -9.58 -9.56
C ILE A 39 8.68 -9.98 -8.32
N ALA A 40 9.99 -10.24 -8.46
CA ALA A 40 10.84 -10.64 -7.34
C ALA A 40 10.93 -9.53 -6.28
N ALA A 41 11.13 -8.27 -6.69
CA ALA A 41 11.14 -7.13 -5.78
C ALA A 41 9.80 -7.00 -5.04
N SER A 42 8.68 -7.02 -5.75
CA SER A 42 7.34 -6.95 -5.15
C SER A 42 7.08 -8.09 -4.17
N HIS A 43 7.52 -9.32 -4.51
CA HIS A 43 7.37 -10.48 -3.63
C HIS A 43 8.11 -10.31 -2.30
N ILE A 44 9.36 -9.84 -2.36
CA ILE A 44 10.21 -9.66 -1.18
C ILE A 44 9.76 -8.44 -0.34
N GLU A 45 9.35 -7.36 -1.00
CA GLU A 45 8.93 -6.13 -0.34
C GLU A 45 7.57 -6.25 0.35
N TRP A 46 6.64 -7.02 -0.24
CA TRP A 46 5.26 -7.10 0.24
C TRP A 46 4.75 -8.53 0.41
N HIS A 47 4.59 -9.29 -0.68
CA HIS A 47 3.77 -10.52 -0.67
C HIS A 47 4.22 -11.58 0.35
N ALA A 48 5.53 -11.77 0.52
CA ALA A 48 6.08 -12.75 1.46
C ALA A 48 5.73 -12.45 2.93
N ARG A 49 5.58 -11.18 3.28
CA ARG A 49 5.24 -10.74 4.65
C ARG A 49 3.75 -10.49 4.81
N ALA A 50 3.10 -9.89 3.82
CA ALA A 50 1.68 -9.57 3.84
C ALA A 50 0.81 -10.81 4.09
N THR A 51 1.14 -11.94 3.46
CA THR A 51 0.41 -13.21 3.69
C THR A 51 0.48 -13.65 5.16
N LYS A 52 1.64 -13.50 5.81
CA LYS A 52 1.82 -13.86 7.23
C LYS A 52 1.10 -12.88 8.16
N ALA A 53 0.90 -11.64 7.71
CA ALA A 53 0.14 -10.60 8.41
C ALA A 53 -1.38 -10.65 8.12
N GLY A 54 -1.87 -11.70 7.45
CA GLY A 54 -3.31 -11.91 7.23
C GLY A 54 -3.92 -11.15 6.05
N PHE A 55 -3.09 -10.54 5.18
CA PHE A 55 -3.60 -9.85 3.99
C PHE A 55 -4.09 -10.84 2.94
N ILE A 56 -5.27 -10.54 2.38
CA ILE A 56 -5.89 -11.29 1.29
C ILE A 56 -6.32 -10.35 0.15
N THR A 57 -6.48 -10.90 -1.05
CA THR A 57 -7.03 -10.16 -2.19
C THR A 57 -8.55 -10.13 -2.12
N VAL A 58 -9.13 -8.93 -2.26
CA VAL A 58 -10.59 -8.73 -2.28
C VAL A 58 -11.00 -7.84 -3.45
N ARG A 59 -12.19 -8.06 -4.02
CA ARG A 59 -12.69 -7.22 -5.12
C ARG A 59 -13.14 -5.86 -4.60
N ARG A 60 -12.71 -4.77 -5.26
CA ARG A 60 -13.12 -3.38 -4.94
C ARG A 60 -14.63 -3.21 -4.80
N VAL A 61 -15.40 -3.80 -5.72
CA VAL A 61 -16.87 -3.73 -5.72
C VAL A 61 -17.49 -4.35 -4.47
N LEU A 62 -16.89 -5.41 -3.93
CA LEU A 62 -17.36 -6.04 -2.70
C LEU A 62 -17.13 -5.10 -1.51
N LEU A 63 -15.90 -4.58 -1.37
CA LEU A 63 -15.59 -3.61 -0.31
C LEU A 63 -16.50 -2.39 -0.38
N LYS A 64 -16.66 -1.79 -1.56
CA LYS A 64 -17.58 -0.66 -1.75
C LYS A 64 -19.00 -0.98 -1.26
N ARG A 65 -19.55 -2.14 -1.64
CA ARG A 65 -20.90 -2.55 -1.19
C ARG A 65 -20.99 -2.77 0.32
N ILE A 66 -19.94 -3.30 0.95
CA ILE A 66 -19.90 -3.46 2.40
C ILE A 66 -19.94 -2.07 3.06
N PHE A 67 -19.04 -1.17 2.66
CA PHE A 67 -18.96 0.17 3.24
C PHE A 67 -20.21 1.02 2.97
N ASP A 68 -20.83 0.88 1.81
CA ASP A 68 -22.09 1.56 1.46
C ASP A 68 -23.21 1.27 2.49
N ASN A 69 -23.18 0.13 3.19
CA ASN A 69 -24.17 -0.24 4.21
C ASN A 69 -23.83 0.23 5.63
N LEU A 70 -22.61 0.73 5.90
CA LEU A 70 -22.19 1.16 7.23
C LEU A 70 -22.52 2.62 7.51
N THR A 71 -22.85 2.97 8.75
CA THR A 71 -22.94 4.37 9.18
C THR A 71 -21.54 4.96 9.38
N GLU A 72 -21.43 6.29 9.44
CA GLU A 72 -20.14 6.93 9.74
C GLU A 72 -19.61 6.58 11.14
N GLU A 73 -20.50 6.37 12.10
CA GLU A 73 -20.14 5.93 13.47
C GLU A 73 -19.57 4.50 13.46
N GLU A 74 -20.18 3.60 12.70
CA GLU A 74 -19.67 2.23 12.52
C GLU A 74 -18.31 2.23 11.82
N ILE A 75 -18.13 3.10 10.81
CA ILE A 75 -16.86 3.26 10.11
C ILE A 75 -15.77 3.82 11.03
N ASP A 76 -16.09 4.82 11.86
CA ASP A 76 -15.14 5.40 12.82
C ASP A 76 -14.68 4.37 13.85
N LYS A 77 -15.64 3.60 14.40
CA LYS A 77 -15.35 2.50 15.32
C LYS A 77 -14.48 1.42 14.66
N LEU A 78 -14.81 1.03 13.43
CA LEU A 78 -14.03 0.05 12.67
C LEU A 78 -12.61 0.56 12.43
N ALA A 79 -12.44 1.80 11.99
CA ALA A 79 -11.13 2.41 11.75
C ALA A 79 -10.27 2.44 13.02
N LYS A 80 -10.87 2.75 14.16
CA LYS A 80 -10.18 2.76 15.45
C LYS A 80 -9.71 1.36 15.87
N THR A 81 -10.58 0.34 15.78
CA THR A 81 -10.20 -1.04 16.08
C THR A 81 -9.11 -1.53 15.12
N SER A 82 -9.24 -1.27 13.82
CA SER A 82 -8.22 -1.62 12.83
C SER A 82 -6.87 -0.95 13.10
N ALA A 83 -6.85 0.31 13.57
CA ALA A 83 -5.62 1.01 13.89
C ALA A 83 -4.86 0.36 15.06
N GLN A 84 -5.59 -0.12 16.07
CA GLN A 84 -5.02 -0.82 17.22
C GLN A 84 -4.36 -2.14 16.80
N GLU A 85 -5.03 -2.90 15.92
CA GLU A 85 -4.48 -4.14 15.34
C GLU A 85 -3.28 -3.85 14.41
N MET A 86 -3.27 -2.69 13.76
CA MET A 86 -2.18 -2.27 12.87
C MET A 86 -0.85 -2.12 13.60
N LYS A 87 -0.84 -1.97 14.93
CA LYS A 87 0.40 -1.92 15.71
C LYS A 87 1.20 -3.21 15.60
N ASP A 88 0.56 -4.36 15.76
CA ASP A 88 1.20 -5.67 15.67
C ASP A 88 1.58 -6.00 14.22
N VAL A 89 0.74 -5.61 13.27
CA VAL A 89 1.04 -5.72 11.82
C VAL A 89 2.24 -4.87 11.43
N CYS A 90 2.33 -3.62 11.92
CA CYS A 90 3.47 -2.75 11.69
C CYS A 90 4.77 -3.36 12.24
N LEU A 91 4.75 -4.02 13.41
CA LEU A 91 5.92 -4.74 13.95
C LEU A 91 6.39 -5.88 13.06
N LEU A 92 5.44 -6.66 12.52
CA LEU A 92 5.74 -7.78 11.64
C LEU A 92 6.28 -7.31 10.28
N MET A 93 5.75 -6.21 9.77
CA MET A 93 6.04 -5.70 8.42
C MET A 93 7.26 -4.76 8.40
N VAL A 94 7.45 -3.96 9.46
CA VAL A 94 8.46 -2.91 9.57
C VAL A 94 9.26 -3.04 10.87
N ARG A 95 10.59 -3.00 10.78
CA ARG A 95 11.48 -3.35 11.90
C ARG A 95 11.48 -2.36 13.09
N LYS A 96 10.83 -1.19 12.96
CA LYS A 96 10.79 -0.11 13.97
C LYS A 96 9.48 0.67 13.86
N HIS A 97 8.99 1.26 14.96
CA HIS A 97 7.87 2.20 14.98
C HIS A 97 8.37 3.65 14.93
N THR A 98 8.49 4.19 13.73
CA THR A 98 8.81 5.60 13.46
C THR A 98 7.84 6.17 12.43
N GLN A 99 7.72 7.50 12.35
CA GLN A 99 6.97 8.16 11.27
C GLN A 99 7.36 7.62 9.89
N ARG A 100 8.66 7.56 9.61
CA ARG A 100 9.18 6.99 8.36
C ARG A 100 8.71 5.55 8.11
N SER A 101 8.73 4.70 9.13
CA SER A 101 8.32 3.29 8.99
C SER A 101 6.83 3.14 8.63
N ALA A 102 5.97 3.98 9.22
CA ALA A 102 4.53 3.96 8.96
C ALA A 102 4.22 4.48 7.54
N LEU A 103 4.95 5.51 7.10
CA LEU A 103 4.87 6.00 5.72
C LEU A 103 5.38 4.96 4.72
N GLU A 104 6.53 4.35 4.95
CA GLU A 104 7.06 3.28 4.09
C GLU A 104 6.07 2.11 3.98
N PHE A 105 5.38 1.75 5.08
CA PHE A 105 4.34 0.73 5.06
C PHE A 105 3.13 1.16 4.22
N MET A 106 2.61 2.36 4.44
CA MET A 106 1.50 2.92 3.66
C MET A 106 1.84 2.97 2.17
N GLU A 107 3.02 3.47 1.81
CA GLU A 107 3.46 3.59 0.43
C GLU A 107 3.56 2.22 -0.25
N ARG A 108 4.12 1.22 0.44
CA ARG A 108 4.17 -0.16 -0.07
C ARG A 108 2.77 -0.75 -0.25
N TRP A 109 1.87 -0.54 0.71
CA TRP A 109 0.50 -1.00 0.63
C TRP A 109 -0.23 -0.37 -0.57
N VAL A 110 -0.13 0.94 -0.76
CA VAL A 110 -0.79 1.64 -1.86
C VAL A 110 -0.24 1.18 -3.22
N ARG A 111 1.10 1.06 -3.34
CA ARG A 111 1.75 0.63 -4.59
C ARG A 111 1.37 -0.80 -5.01
N THR A 112 1.13 -1.67 -4.04
CA THR A 112 0.76 -3.08 -4.30
C THR A 112 -0.74 -3.29 -4.45
N SER A 113 -1.55 -2.27 -4.15
CA SER A 113 -3.02 -2.33 -4.24
C SER A 113 -3.56 -1.92 -5.62
N ASP A 114 -2.69 -1.66 -6.60
CA ASP A 114 -3.04 -1.07 -7.91
C ASP A 114 -3.89 0.20 -7.78
N PHE A 115 -3.67 0.99 -6.73
CA PHE A 115 -4.34 2.28 -6.55
C PHE A 115 -3.63 3.34 -7.39
N GLY A 116 -4.40 4.30 -7.91
CA GLY A 116 -3.81 5.50 -8.48
C GLY A 116 -3.08 6.24 -7.36
N TYR A 117 -1.77 6.43 -7.51
CA TYR A 117 -0.93 6.98 -6.46
C TYR A 117 0.00 8.06 -6.98
N ARG A 118 0.02 9.19 -6.29
CA ARG A 118 1.02 10.25 -6.50
C ARG A 118 1.60 10.69 -5.18
N HIS A 119 2.91 10.91 -5.18
CA HIS A 119 3.64 11.49 -4.06
C HIS A 119 4.36 12.73 -4.56
N LEU A 120 4.00 13.88 -3.98
CA LEU A 120 4.58 15.18 -4.28
C LEU A 120 5.37 15.67 -3.06
N VAL A 121 6.53 16.28 -3.30
CA VAL A 121 7.38 16.83 -2.25
C VAL A 121 7.70 18.28 -2.60
N GLU A 122 7.26 19.20 -1.74
CA GLU A 122 7.52 20.64 -1.86
C GLU A 122 8.09 21.17 -0.53
N ASP A 123 9.33 21.66 -0.57
CA ASP A 123 10.17 22.12 0.57
C ASP A 123 10.41 21.08 1.68
N SER A 124 9.36 20.65 2.37
CA SER A 124 9.34 19.57 3.39
C SER A 124 7.91 19.00 3.59
N LEU A 125 6.99 19.34 2.68
CA LEU A 125 5.61 18.92 2.70
C LEU A 125 5.44 17.74 1.74
N HIS A 126 5.18 16.57 2.29
CA HIS A 126 4.88 15.37 1.55
C HIS A 126 3.36 15.31 1.33
N THR A 127 2.93 15.33 0.08
CA THR A 127 1.53 15.17 -0.31
C THR A 127 1.33 13.83 -1.01
N TYR A 128 0.55 12.97 -0.38
CA TYR A 128 0.16 11.65 -0.85
C TYR A 128 -1.26 11.70 -1.38
N ILE A 129 -1.46 11.39 -2.65
CA ILE A 129 -2.77 11.35 -3.30
C ILE A 129 -3.07 9.90 -3.66
N ILE A 130 -4.11 9.33 -3.06
CA ILE A 130 -4.51 7.92 -3.23
C ILE A 130 -5.90 7.89 -3.86
N GLN A 131 -5.98 7.49 -5.13
CA GLN A 131 -7.20 7.24 -5.89
C GLN A 131 -7.54 5.75 -5.84
N HIS A 132 -8.67 5.40 -5.24
CA HIS A 132 -9.02 4.01 -4.93
C HIS A 132 -10.34 3.52 -5.56
N ASP A 133 -11.21 4.43 -6.02
CA ASP A 133 -12.47 4.13 -6.75
C ASP A 133 -13.44 3.22 -5.98
N MET A 134 -13.66 3.51 -4.70
CA MET A 134 -14.50 2.70 -3.79
C MET A 134 -15.56 3.50 -3.04
N GLY A 135 -15.79 4.76 -3.40
CA GLY A 135 -16.81 5.61 -2.80
C GLY A 135 -16.41 6.26 -1.47
N TYR A 136 -17.19 7.27 -1.10
CA TYR A 136 -16.87 8.21 -0.02
C TYR A 136 -16.68 7.52 1.33
N LYS A 137 -17.50 6.51 1.64
CA LYS A 137 -17.42 5.78 2.91
C LYS A 137 -16.10 5.02 3.07
N TRP A 138 -15.53 4.52 1.97
CA TRP A 138 -14.19 3.94 1.99
C TRP A 138 -13.11 5.02 2.13
N SER A 139 -13.25 6.16 1.44
CA SER A 139 -12.33 7.30 1.60
C SER A 139 -12.33 7.82 3.05
N TYR A 140 -13.50 7.88 3.67
CA TYR A 140 -13.68 8.25 5.08
C TYR A 140 -13.07 7.22 6.03
N TYR A 141 -13.24 5.93 5.77
CA TYR A 141 -12.56 4.88 6.52
C TYR A 141 -11.03 5.02 6.48
N LEU A 142 -10.46 5.20 5.28
CA LEU A 142 -9.03 5.35 5.13
C LEU A 142 -8.51 6.61 5.83
N SER A 143 -9.23 7.73 5.75
CA SER A 143 -8.80 8.94 6.46
C SER A 143 -8.76 8.73 7.97
N LYS A 144 -9.79 8.10 8.56
CA LYS A 144 -9.82 7.77 9.99
C LYS A 144 -8.75 6.79 10.38
N LEU A 145 -8.56 5.72 9.61
CA LEU A 145 -7.52 4.72 9.86
C LEU A 145 -6.14 5.39 9.88
N PHE A 146 -5.83 6.22 8.89
CA PHE A 146 -4.56 6.92 8.84
C PHE A 146 -4.38 7.91 9.98
N SER A 147 -5.42 8.65 10.37
CA SER A 147 -5.37 9.51 11.54
C SER A 147 -5.05 8.72 12.81
N TYR A 148 -5.76 7.61 13.06
CA TYR A 148 -5.53 6.80 14.26
C TYR A 148 -4.17 6.11 14.26
N VAL A 149 -3.72 5.56 13.13
CA VAL A 149 -2.37 4.98 13.04
C VAL A 149 -1.29 6.04 13.26
N ALA A 150 -1.47 7.24 12.71
CA ALA A 150 -0.52 8.32 12.92
C ALA A 150 -0.46 8.78 14.39
N GLU A 151 -1.59 8.83 15.08
CA GLU A 151 -1.66 9.17 16.51
C GLU A 151 -1.12 8.05 17.41
N GLU A 152 -1.48 6.79 17.17
CA GLU A 152 -1.16 5.66 18.05
C GLU A 152 0.23 5.06 17.81
N VAL A 153 0.70 5.03 16.55
CA VAL A 153 1.92 4.31 16.15
C VAL A 153 3.08 5.27 15.91
N ALA A 154 2.80 6.44 15.31
CA ALA A 154 3.84 7.27 14.71
C ALA A 154 3.98 8.67 15.34
N LEU A 155 3.09 9.02 16.28
CA LEU A 155 3.09 10.25 17.06
C LEU A 155 3.15 11.54 16.19
N PHE A 156 2.48 11.53 15.04
CA PHE A 156 2.33 12.71 14.19
C PHE A 156 0.88 12.91 13.75
N ARG A 157 0.56 14.13 13.27
CA ARG A 157 -0.78 14.47 12.79
C ARG A 157 -0.75 14.87 11.31
N PRO A 158 -1.24 14.02 10.40
CA PRO A 158 -1.41 14.40 9.00
C PRO A 158 -2.59 15.35 8.82
N GLU A 159 -2.50 16.27 7.87
CA GLU A 159 -3.67 16.96 7.33
C GLU A 159 -4.28 16.03 6.26
N ILE A 160 -5.52 15.57 6.47
CA ILE A 160 -6.18 14.64 5.56
C ILE A 160 -7.41 15.29 4.92
N SER A 161 -7.50 15.22 3.60
CA SER A 161 -8.67 15.61 2.83
C SER A 161 -9.32 14.39 2.18
N VAL A 162 -10.66 14.35 2.20
CA VAL A 162 -11.45 13.21 1.71
C VAL A 162 -12.23 13.64 0.47
N GLY A 163 -12.05 12.91 -0.63
CA GLY A 163 -12.88 12.99 -1.82
C GLY A 163 -13.83 11.80 -1.92
N LYS A 164 -14.64 11.73 -2.98
CA LYS A 164 -15.54 10.59 -3.19
C LYS A 164 -14.78 9.28 -3.42
N ASP A 165 -13.67 9.31 -4.13
CA ASP A 165 -12.93 8.11 -4.54
C ASP A 165 -11.44 8.23 -4.26
N MET A 166 -11.07 9.21 -3.43
CA MET A 166 -9.69 9.54 -3.13
C MET A 166 -9.49 10.04 -1.71
N VAL A 167 -8.27 9.86 -1.22
CA VAL A 167 -7.79 10.46 0.02
C VAL A 167 -6.48 11.18 -0.26
N VAL A 168 -6.35 12.39 0.27
CA VAL A 168 -5.11 13.17 0.20
C VAL A 168 -4.56 13.31 1.61
N LEU A 169 -3.32 12.88 1.83
CA LEU A 169 -2.60 13.08 3.07
C LEU A 169 -1.47 14.06 2.86
N LYS A 170 -1.40 15.09 3.69
CA LYS A 170 -0.29 16.03 3.75
C LYS A 170 0.44 15.89 5.06
N ILE A 171 1.75 15.71 4.98
CA ILE A 171 2.61 15.44 6.14
C ILE A 171 3.84 16.33 6.03
N ARG A 172 4.10 17.10 7.08
CA ARG A 172 5.32 17.89 7.18
C ARG A 172 6.38 17.03 7.87
N GLU A 173 7.49 16.80 7.20
CA GLU A 173 8.65 16.14 7.81
C GLU A 173 9.26 17.09 8.87
N LYS A 174 9.66 16.55 10.03
CA LYS A 174 10.29 17.29 11.13
C LYS A 174 11.77 17.02 11.17
#